data_AF-A0A139RE28-F1
#
_entry.id   AF-A0A139RE28-F1
#
_cell.length_a   1.000
_cell.length_b   1.000
_cell.length_c   1.000
_cell.angle_alpha   90.00
_cell.angle_beta   90.00
_cell.angle_gamma   90.00
#
_symmetry.space_group_name_H-M   'P 1'
#
loop_
_entity.id
_entity.type
_entity.pdbx_description
1 polymer ?
#
loop_
_entity_poly.entity_id
_entity_poly.type
_entity_poly.pdbx_seq_one_letter_code
_entity_poly.pdbx_strand_id
1 'polypeptide(L)'
;MIVLGPGSLFTSILPNIVIEEIGQALLETKAEIAYVCNIMTQRGETEYFSDSDHVEVLHRHLGRPFIDTVLVNIEKVPREYMDTNRFDEYLVQVEHDFAGLCKQVPRVISSNFLRLENGGAFHDGDLIVDELMRIIQVRK
;
A
#
# COMPACT_ATOMS: atom_id res chain seq x y z
N MET A 1 13.46 -4.83 -8.51
CA MET A 1 12.45 -4.23 -7.62
C MET A 1 11.33 -5.23 -7.46
N ILE A 2 10.72 -5.29 -6.28
CA ILE A 2 9.54 -6.09 -5.98
C ILE A 2 8.47 -5.09 -5.52
N VAL A 3 7.28 -5.16 -6.11
CA VAL A 3 6.15 -4.30 -5.75
C VAL A 3 5.10 -5.15 -5.07
N LEU A 4 4.73 -4.80 -3.85
CA LEU A 4 3.64 -5.39 -3.09
C LEU A 4 2.41 -4.53 -3.29
N GLY A 5 1.34 -5.15 -3.78
CA GLY A 5 0.09 -4.45 -4.07
C GLY A 5 0.14 -3.55 -5.31
N PRO A 6 -0.84 -2.63 -5.46
CA PRO A 6 -1.98 -2.50 -4.57
C PRO A 6 -2.89 -3.74 -4.62
N GLY A 7 -3.68 -3.97 -3.56
CA GLY A 7 -4.59 -5.10 -3.47
C GLY A 7 -5.06 -5.36 -2.05
N SER A 8 -6.03 -6.26 -1.87
CA SER A 8 -6.55 -6.56 -0.54
C SER A 8 -5.45 -7.12 0.37
N LEU A 9 -5.32 -6.56 1.58
CA LEU A 9 -4.20 -6.89 2.44
C LEU A 9 -4.22 -8.37 2.85
N PHE A 10 -5.34 -8.87 3.38
CA PHE A 10 -5.45 -10.23 3.92
C PHE A 10 -5.78 -11.28 2.87
N THR A 11 -6.43 -10.89 1.77
CA THR A 11 -6.92 -11.83 0.76
C THR A 11 -6.11 -11.81 -0.55
N SER A 12 -5.24 -10.81 -0.78
CA SER A 12 -4.41 -10.74 -1.99
C SER A 12 -2.91 -10.64 -1.71
N ILE A 13 -2.48 -9.83 -0.74
CA ILE A 13 -1.04 -9.60 -0.51
C ILE A 13 -0.47 -10.62 0.48
N LEU A 14 -1.02 -10.68 1.69
CA LEU A 14 -0.55 -11.56 2.77
C LEU A 14 -0.46 -13.03 2.37
N PRO A 15 -1.41 -13.65 1.63
CA PRO A 15 -1.34 -15.07 1.28
C PRO A 15 -0.07 -15.46 0.51
N ASN A 16 0.54 -14.52 -0.21
CA ASN A 16 1.77 -14.77 -0.95
C ASN A 16 3.01 -14.73 -0.03
N ILE A 17 3.08 -13.76 0.90
CA ILE A 17 4.30 -13.53 1.68
C ILE A 17 4.42 -14.42 2.92
N VAL A 18 3.30 -15.01 3.39
CA VAL A 18 3.30 -15.97 4.51
C VAL A 18 3.80 -17.36 4.13
N ILE A 19 4.00 -17.63 2.82
CA ILE A 19 4.70 -18.82 2.35
C ILE A 19 6.17 -18.66 2.70
N GLU A 20 6.72 -19.60 3.48
CA GLU A 20 8.04 -19.48 4.12
C GLU A 20 9.16 -19.18 3.10
N GLU A 21 9.17 -19.87 1.97
CA GLU A 21 10.19 -19.69 0.94
C GLU A 21 10.09 -18.32 0.24
N ILE A 22 8.87 -17.82 0.04
CA ILE A 22 8.65 -16.48 -0.54
C ILE A 22 9.07 -15.42 0.48
N GLY A 23 8.65 -15.57 1.73
CA GLY A 23 9.02 -14.65 2.78
C GLY A 23 10.53 -14.58 2.98
N GLN A 24 11.22 -15.72 2.99
CA GLN A 24 12.68 -15.75 3.08
C GLN A 24 13.34 -15.09 1.87
N ALA A 25 12.84 -15.32 0.65
CA ALA A 25 13.36 -14.67 -0.55
C ALA A 25 13.20 -13.14 -0.50
N LEU A 26 12.09 -12.62 0.03
CA LEU A 26 11.89 -11.18 0.26
C LEU A 26 12.91 -10.62 1.27
N LEU A 27 13.31 -11.41 2.25
CA LEU A 27 14.22 -10.95 3.31
C LEU A 27 15.69 -10.98 2.91
N GLU A 28 16.05 -11.84 1.96
CA GLU A 28 17.42 -12.01 1.47
C GLU A 28 17.72 -11.22 0.18
N THR A 29 16.68 -10.80 -0.53
CA THR A 29 16.84 -10.12 -1.80
C THR A 29 17.58 -8.78 -1.66
N LYS A 30 18.34 -8.43 -2.71
CA LYS A 30 18.94 -7.10 -2.86
C LYS A 30 18.04 -6.13 -3.61
N ALA A 31 16.88 -6.60 -4.07
CA ALA A 31 15.91 -5.79 -4.78
C ALA A 31 15.23 -4.83 -3.82
N GLU A 32 14.99 -3.59 -4.27
CA GLU A 32 14.10 -2.66 -3.58
C GLU A 32 12.70 -3.27 -3.44
N ILE A 33 12.16 -3.30 -2.22
CA ILE A 33 10.80 -3.74 -1.89
C ILE A 33 9.92 -2.52 -1.65
N ALA A 34 9.01 -2.26 -2.60
CA ALA A 34 8.05 -1.16 -2.53
C ALA A 34 6.65 -1.69 -2.20
N TYR A 35 5.98 -1.11 -1.21
CA TYR A 35 4.56 -1.37 -0.91
C TYR A 35 3.69 -0.21 -1.39
N VAL A 36 2.67 -0.51 -2.18
CA VAL A 36 1.64 0.45 -2.61
C VAL A 36 0.41 0.28 -1.72
N CYS A 37 0.20 1.23 -0.82
CA CYS A 37 -0.90 1.18 0.15
C CYS A 37 -2.27 1.41 -0.52
N ASN A 38 -3.30 0.80 0.06
CA ASN A 38 -4.68 0.95 -0.37
C ASN A 38 -5.15 2.41 -0.19
N ILE A 39 -6.03 2.89 -1.08
CA ILE A 39 -6.68 4.21 -0.96
C ILE A 39 -7.83 4.15 0.05
N MET A 40 -8.61 3.06 -0.01
CA MET A 40 -9.79 2.83 0.82
C MET A 40 -9.57 1.61 1.72
N THR A 41 -10.10 1.68 2.92
CA THR A 41 -10.22 0.54 3.84
C THR A 41 -11.24 -0.46 3.32
N GLN A 42 -11.05 -1.72 3.69
CA GLN A 42 -11.88 -2.84 3.23
C GLN A 42 -12.69 -3.40 4.40
N ARG A 43 -13.99 -3.57 4.15
CA ARG A 43 -14.92 -4.02 5.17
C ARG A 43 -14.55 -5.41 5.69
N GLY A 44 -14.39 -5.53 7.01
CA GLY A 44 -14.02 -6.79 7.66
C GLY A 44 -12.54 -7.18 7.53
N GLU A 45 -11.71 -6.38 6.85
CA GLU A 45 -10.28 -6.61 6.72
C GLU A 45 -9.46 -5.51 7.41
N THR A 46 -9.60 -4.26 6.96
CA THR A 46 -8.74 -3.13 7.36
C THR A 46 -9.55 -1.94 7.90
N GLU A 47 -10.72 -2.24 8.45
CA GLU A 47 -11.58 -1.25 9.08
C GLU A 47 -10.80 -0.55 10.23
N TYR A 48 -10.67 0.77 10.16
CA TYR A 48 -9.85 1.62 11.05
C TYR A 48 -8.33 1.53 10.91
N PHE A 49 -7.80 0.87 9.87
CA PHE A 49 -6.35 0.88 9.66
C PHE A 49 -5.90 2.19 9.02
N SER A 50 -4.89 2.79 9.61
CA SER A 50 -4.01 3.75 8.94
C SER A 50 -3.10 3.04 7.94
N ASP A 51 -2.45 3.80 7.07
CA ASP A 51 -1.39 3.29 6.21
C ASP A 51 -0.20 2.70 7.00
N SER A 52 0.13 3.28 8.16
CA SER A 52 1.10 2.74 9.11
C SER A 52 0.70 1.37 9.67
N ASP A 53 -0.59 1.15 9.96
CA ASP A 53 -1.08 -0.15 10.43
C ASP A 53 -0.97 -1.22 9.35
N HIS A 54 -1.18 -0.87 8.07
CA HIS A 54 -0.99 -1.81 6.95
C HIS A 54 0.46 -2.32 6.90
N VAL A 55 1.43 -1.40 7.02
CA VAL A 55 2.86 -1.74 7.08
C VAL A 55 3.16 -2.62 8.30
N GLU A 56 2.63 -2.27 9.48
CA GLU A 56 2.84 -3.05 10.69
C GLU A 56 2.34 -4.49 10.52
N VAL A 57 1.15 -4.66 9.92
CA VAL A 57 0.59 -5.99 9.64
C VAL A 57 1.47 -6.79 8.69
N LEU A 58 2.00 -6.20 7.63
CA LEU A 58 2.94 -6.87 6.72
C LEU A 58 4.21 -7.32 7.46
N HIS A 59 4.84 -6.41 8.20
CA HIS A 59 6.03 -6.71 8.98
C HIS A 59 5.78 -7.80 10.03
N ARG A 60 4.63 -7.76 10.70
CA ARG A 60 4.25 -8.76 11.72
C ARG A 60 4.10 -10.16 11.12
N HIS A 61 3.44 -10.29 9.97
CA HIS A 61 3.22 -11.60 9.34
C HIS A 61 4.50 -12.19 8.74
N LEU A 62 5.42 -11.34 8.28
CA LEU A 62 6.74 -11.79 7.83
C LEU A 62 7.73 -12.01 8.99
N GLY A 63 7.42 -11.51 10.18
CA GLY A 63 8.21 -11.66 11.40
C GLY A 63 9.35 -10.64 11.59
N ARG A 64 9.57 -9.72 10.64
CA ARG A 64 10.56 -8.63 10.73
C ARG A 64 10.27 -7.51 9.72
N PRO A 65 10.78 -6.28 9.93
CA PRO A 65 10.72 -5.21 8.94
C PRO A 65 11.43 -5.61 7.64
N PHE A 66 10.80 -5.35 6.50
CA PHE A 66 11.32 -5.75 5.17
C PHE A 66 10.93 -4.82 4.03
N ILE A 67 10.08 -3.82 4.27
CA ILE A 67 9.64 -2.87 3.25
C ILE A 67 10.66 -1.71 3.21
N ASP A 68 11.21 -1.44 2.04
CA ASP A 68 12.18 -0.35 1.85
C ASP A 68 11.50 0.98 1.55
N THR A 69 10.43 0.94 0.74
CA THR A 69 9.66 2.09 0.31
C THR A 69 8.16 1.83 0.45
N VAL A 70 7.42 2.82 0.95
CA VAL A 70 5.95 2.82 0.96
C VAL A 70 5.42 4.00 0.16
N LEU A 71 4.47 3.73 -0.73
CA LEU A 71 3.74 4.73 -1.50
C LEU A 71 2.32 4.83 -0.97
N VAL A 72 1.92 6.03 -0.54
CA VAL A 72 0.61 6.29 0.06
C VAL A 72 -0.10 7.47 -0.61
N ASN A 73 -1.40 7.29 -0.88
CA ASN A 73 -2.22 8.36 -1.41
C ASN A 73 -2.69 9.28 -0.27
N ILE A 74 -2.44 10.59 -0.41
CA ILE A 74 -2.94 11.63 0.51
C ILE A 74 -3.99 12.54 -0.12
N GLU A 75 -4.29 12.37 -1.42
CA GLU A 75 -5.36 13.12 -2.07
C GLU A 75 -6.72 12.67 -1.54
N LYS A 76 -7.59 13.63 -1.24
CA LYS A 76 -8.85 13.35 -0.56
C LYS A 76 -9.87 12.76 -1.52
N VAL A 77 -10.48 11.64 -1.14
CA VAL A 77 -11.67 11.11 -1.83
C VAL A 77 -12.89 11.92 -1.39
N PRO A 78 -13.56 12.67 -2.28
CA PRO A 78 -14.71 13.49 -1.91
C PRO A 78 -15.87 12.63 -1.41
N ARG A 79 -16.49 13.01 -0.27
CA ARG A 79 -17.64 12.27 0.30
C ARG A 79 -18.82 12.18 -0.66
N GLU A 80 -19.13 13.28 -1.34
CA GLU A 80 -20.22 13.32 -2.33
C GLU A 80 -20.01 12.31 -3.47
N TYR A 81 -18.76 12.06 -3.86
CA TYR A 81 -18.43 11.04 -4.86
C TYR A 81 -18.66 9.62 -4.32
N MET A 82 -18.36 9.38 -3.05
CA MET A 82 -18.63 8.08 -2.40
C MET A 82 -20.14 7.81 -2.26
N ASP A 83 -20.90 8.81 -1.81
CA ASP A 83 -22.34 8.70 -1.59
C ASP A 83 -23.10 8.43 -2.89
N THR A 84 -22.67 9.05 -4.00
CA THR A 84 -23.32 8.93 -5.31
C THR A 84 -23.12 7.54 -5.94
N ASN A 85 -21.98 6.89 -5.67
CA ASN A 85 -21.58 5.67 -6.39
C ASN A 85 -21.75 4.36 -5.60
N ARG A 86 -22.29 4.40 -4.36
CA ARG A 86 -22.63 3.21 -3.54
C ARG A 86 -21.49 2.19 -3.42
N PHE A 87 -20.40 2.58 -2.77
CA PHE A 87 -19.27 1.70 -2.48
C PHE A 87 -19.70 0.58 -1.50
N ASP A 88 -20.09 -0.59 -2.01
CA ASP A 88 -20.60 -1.70 -1.17
C ASP A 88 -19.49 -2.46 -0.41
N GLU A 89 -18.26 -2.45 -0.93
CA GLU A 89 -17.10 -3.19 -0.37
C GLU A 89 -16.09 -2.33 0.42
N TYR A 90 -16.13 -1.00 0.23
CA TYR A 90 -15.15 -0.05 0.80
C TYR A 90 -15.82 0.88 1.81
N LEU A 91 -15.14 1.14 2.93
CA LEU A 91 -15.75 1.89 4.05
C LEU A 91 -15.36 3.36 4.05
N VAL A 92 -14.07 3.64 4.24
CA VAL A 92 -13.53 5.00 4.37
C VAL A 92 -12.14 5.05 3.74
N GLN A 93 -11.70 6.25 3.35
CA GLN A 93 -10.32 6.48 2.94
C GLN A 93 -9.37 6.07 4.07
N VAL A 94 -8.27 5.38 3.71
CA VAL A 94 -7.20 5.02 4.65
C VAL A 94 -6.64 6.29 5.29
N GLU A 95 -6.52 6.29 6.62
CA GLU A 95 -5.96 7.41 7.36
C GLU A 95 -4.44 7.47 7.16
N HIS A 96 -3.90 8.68 7.01
CA HIS A 96 -2.47 8.89 6.80
C HIS A 96 -1.75 9.15 8.13
N ASP A 97 -0.93 8.21 8.59
CA ASP A 97 -0.03 8.35 9.74
C ASP A 97 1.44 8.41 9.27
N PHE A 98 1.86 9.60 8.84
CA PHE A 98 3.24 9.84 8.39
C PHE A 98 4.29 9.52 9.48
N ALA A 99 3.99 9.82 10.74
CA ALA A 99 4.92 9.62 11.85
C ALA A 99 5.10 8.13 12.17
N GLY A 100 4.02 7.34 12.09
CA GLY A 100 4.06 5.89 12.17
C GLY A 100 4.86 5.28 11.03
N LEU A 101 4.59 5.69 9.78
CA LEU A 101 5.32 5.19 8.62
C LEU A 101 6.82 5.45 8.70
N CYS A 102 7.25 6.66 9.07
CA CYS A 102 8.67 7.00 9.19
C CYS A 102 9.43 6.20 10.27
N LYS A 103 8.71 5.62 11.25
CA LYS A 103 9.33 4.72 12.24
C LYS A 103 9.54 3.31 11.71
N GLN A 104 8.80 2.92 10.67
CA GLN A 104 8.75 1.55 10.17
C GLN A 104 9.46 1.38 8.82
N VAL A 105 9.45 2.40 7.96
CA VAL A 105 9.92 2.34 6.57
C VAL A 105 10.95 3.44 6.31
N PRO A 106 12.12 3.12 5.73
CA PRO A 106 13.16 4.11 5.44
C PRO A 106 12.73 5.22 4.47
N ARG A 107 11.86 4.90 3.50
CA ARG A 107 11.38 5.85 2.49
C ARG A 107 9.86 5.87 2.44
N VAL A 108 9.28 7.03 2.74
CA VAL A 108 7.84 7.26 2.66
C VAL A 108 7.56 8.25 1.52
N ILE A 109 6.74 7.84 0.55
CA ILE A 109 6.31 8.66 -0.57
C ILE A 109 4.81 8.92 -0.40
N SER A 110 4.47 10.11 0.08
CA SER A 110 3.10 10.58 0.25
C SER A 110 2.77 11.58 -0.86
N SER A 111 1.85 11.21 -1.75
CA SER A 111 1.50 12.05 -2.91
C SER A 111 0.04 11.84 -3.33
N ASN A 112 -0.37 12.54 -4.38
CA ASN A 112 -1.61 12.20 -5.09
C ASN A 112 -1.36 10.97 -5.97
N PHE A 113 -2.00 9.86 -5.62
CA PHE A 113 -2.08 8.65 -6.45
C PHE A 113 -3.54 8.26 -6.70
N LEU A 114 -4.47 9.21 -6.59
CA LEU A 114 -5.90 8.97 -6.70
C LEU A 114 -6.39 9.25 -8.12
N ARG A 115 -7.10 8.28 -8.69
CA ARG A 115 -7.90 8.43 -9.90
C ARG A 115 -9.36 8.12 -9.60
N LEU A 116 -10.21 9.14 -9.70
CA LEU A 116 -11.66 8.99 -9.58
C LEU A 116 -12.24 8.72 -10.96
N GLU A 117 -12.67 7.49 -11.21
CA GLU A 117 -13.26 7.09 -12.49
C GLU A 117 -14.30 5.98 -12.27
N ASN A 118 -15.24 5.83 -13.21
CA ASN A 118 -16.22 4.73 -13.23
C ASN A 118 -16.98 4.50 -11.90
N GLY A 119 -17.16 5.56 -11.11
CA GLY A 119 -17.79 5.49 -9.80
C GLY A 119 -16.94 4.87 -8.68
N GLY A 120 -15.65 4.64 -8.92
CA GLY A 120 -14.71 4.15 -7.93
C GLY A 120 -13.58 5.14 -7.62
N ALA A 121 -12.88 4.87 -6.51
CA ALA A 121 -11.64 5.53 -6.12
C ALA A 121 -10.50 4.55 -6.34
N PHE A 122 -9.71 4.77 -7.40
CA PHE A 122 -8.68 3.86 -7.85
C PHE A 122 -7.30 4.51 -7.77
N HIS A 123 -6.27 3.70 -7.88
CA HIS A 123 -4.91 4.20 -8.03
C HIS A 123 -4.68 4.77 -9.43
N ASP A 124 -4.03 5.92 -9.49
CA ASP A 124 -3.43 6.40 -10.73
C ASP A 124 -2.12 5.63 -10.97
N GLY A 125 -2.19 4.68 -11.90
CA GLY A 125 -1.07 3.79 -12.21
C GLY A 125 0.14 4.52 -12.78
N ASP A 126 -0.06 5.57 -13.58
CA ASP A 126 1.04 6.30 -14.22
C ASP A 126 1.82 7.08 -13.16
N LEU A 127 1.13 7.76 -12.25
CA LEU A 127 1.78 8.51 -11.15
C LEU A 127 2.56 7.59 -10.19
N ILE A 128 2.04 6.39 -9.91
CA ILE A 128 2.73 5.40 -9.09
C ILE A 128 3.98 4.90 -9.80
N VAL A 129 3.86 4.52 -11.07
CA VAL A 129 4.97 3.99 -11.86
C VAL A 129 6.05 5.05 -12.04
N ASP A 130 5.70 6.31 -12.24
CA ASP A 130 6.67 7.42 -12.32
C ASP A 130 7.52 7.54 -11.05
N GLU A 131 6.92 7.39 -9.87
CA GLU A 131 7.67 7.36 -8.60
C GLU A 131 8.55 6.11 -8.46
N LEU A 132 8.02 4.93 -8.83
CA LEU A 132 8.79 3.68 -8.83
C LEU A 132 10.00 3.76 -9.79
N MET A 133 9.81 4.33 -10.98
CA MET A 133 10.89 4.52 -11.96
C MET A 133 11.92 5.55 -11.50
N ARG A 134 11.55 6.51 -10.66
CA ARG A 134 12.50 7.47 -10.09
C ARG A 134 13.44 6.82 -9.06
N ILE A 135 12.94 5.84 -8.30
CA ILE A 135 13.71 5.17 -7.25
C ILE A 135 14.39 3.87 -7.72
N ILE A 136 13.98 3.32 -8.87
CA ILE A 136 14.58 2.09 -9.38
C ILE A 136 16.05 2.33 -9.72
N GLN A 137 16.91 1.48 -9.17
CA GLN A 137 18.33 1.46 -9.52
C GLN A 137 18.63 0.16 -10.24
N VAL A 138 19.33 0.24 -11.38
CA VAL A 138 19.90 -0.93 -12.03
C VAL A 138 21.07 -1.39 -11.17
N ARG A 139 20.84 -2.43 -10.37
CA ARG A 139 21.90 -3.06 -9.57
C ARG A 139 22.58 -4.14 -10.42
N LYS A 140 23.90 -4.02 -10.57
CA LYS A 140 24.77 -5.02 -11.23
C LYS A 140 25.02 -6.22 -10.34
#